data_AF-A0A5Q2N7H2-F1
#
_entry.id   AF-A0A5Q2N7H2-F1
#
_cell.length_a   1.000
_cell.length_b   1.000
_cell.length_c   1.000
_cell.angle_alpha   90.00
_cell.angle_beta   90.00
_cell.angle_gamma   90.00
#
_symmetry.space_group_name_H-M   'P 1'
#
loop_
_entity.id
_entity.type
_entity.pdbx_description
1 polymer ?
#
loop_
_entity_poly.entity_id
_entity_poly.type
_entity_poly.pdbx_seq_one_letter_code
_entity_poly.pdbx_strand_id
1 'polypeptide(L)'
;MEKIKQGIVAFFKHSISGTIGMAGFLFSLIAFELGVLLSLLSGALLYGGTLYALRVPARMALQAKNANPYGLEPAYVKQTLREGQQKLRQIGRLRRKIKGWFIRRKVNHIHRLGTEILDVLHKDPKRIKLARSFFTHYLDSTINILEKYIFLSSKPIHDAEIRAALRKTEDTLNRLREAYEKELAQILSDDVLDLDVELEVLKKSLHQEDPKKKP
;
A
#
# COMPACT_ATOMS: atom_id res chain seq x y z
N MET A 1 33.22 -96.96 19.32
CA MET A 1 31.99 -96.17 19.11
C MET A 1 31.93 -94.88 19.94
N GLU A 2 32.68 -94.75 21.04
CA GLU A 2 32.59 -93.62 21.98
C GLU A 2 33.24 -92.31 21.47
N LYS A 3 34.40 -92.39 20.80
CA LYS A 3 35.07 -91.21 20.19
C LYS A 3 34.28 -90.57 19.04
N ILE A 4 33.49 -91.36 18.30
CA ILE A 4 32.66 -90.86 17.19
C ILE A 4 31.47 -90.06 17.74
N LYS A 5 30.84 -90.53 18.83
CA LYS A 5 29.76 -89.79 19.51
C LYS A 5 30.25 -88.47 20.11
N GLN A 6 31.44 -88.45 20.71
CA GLN A 6 32.02 -87.21 21.26
C GLN A 6 32.39 -86.19 20.18
N GLY A 7 32.91 -86.65 19.03
CA GLY A 7 33.17 -85.78 17.88
C GLY A 7 31.90 -85.15 17.29
N ILE A 8 30.82 -85.90 17.17
CA ILE A 8 29.53 -85.41 16.65
C ILE A 8 28.91 -84.38 17.63
N VAL A 9 28.97 -84.61 18.94
CA VAL A 9 28.44 -83.67 19.94
C VAL A 9 29.27 -82.38 20.00
N ALA A 10 30.59 -82.48 19.91
CA ALA A 10 31.47 -81.30 19.84
C ALA A 10 31.21 -80.48 18.56
N PHE A 11 31.01 -81.16 17.42
CA PHE A 11 30.65 -80.53 16.14
C PHE A 11 29.28 -79.83 16.22
N PHE A 12 28.26 -80.48 16.79
CA PHE A 12 26.95 -79.86 17.00
C PHE A 12 27.01 -78.64 17.93
N LYS A 13 27.82 -78.69 19.00
CA LYS A 13 27.98 -77.56 19.94
C LYS A 13 28.65 -76.34 19.28
N HIS A 14 29.63 -76.56 18.40
CA HIS A 14 30.27 -75.47 17.64
C HIS A 14 29.33 -74.92 16.55
N SER A 15 28.57 -75.78 15.86
CA SER A 15 27.56 -75.36 14.88
C SER A 15 26.44 -74.51 15.50
N ILE A 16 25.98 -74.85 16.72
CA ILE A 16 24.97 -74.06 17.45
C ILE A 16 25.53 -72.70 17.90
N SER A 17 26.80 -72.63 18.29
CA SER A 17 27.43 -71.35 18.67
C SER A 17 27.58 -70.40 17.46
N GLY A 18 27.85 -70.95 16.27
CA GLY A 18 27.94 -70.18 15.04
C GLY A 18 26.60 -69.57 14.62
N THR A 19 25.50 -70.32 14.77
CA THR A 19 24.16 -69.82 14.39
C THR A 19 23.66 -68.72 15.33
N ILE A 20 23.94 -68.83 16.64
CA ILE A 20 23.59 -67.79 17.63
C ILE A 20 24.41 -66.51 17.38
N GLY A 21 25.71 -66.64 17.10
CA GLY A 21 26.56 -65.50 16.75
C GLY A 21 26.11 -64.78 15.47
N MET A 22 25.74 -65.54 14.43
CA MET A 22 25.20 -65.01 13.18
C MET A 22 23.89 -64.26 13.40
N ALA A 23 22.97 -64.81 14.20
CA ALA A 23 21.71 -64.16 14.53
C ALA A 23 21.93 -62.85 15.33
N GLY A 24 22.86 -62.86 16.29
CA GLY A 24 23.23 -61.66 17.05
C GLY A 24 23.87 -60.57 16.18
N PHE A 25 24.74 -60.94 15.23
CA PHE A 25 25.34 -60.01 14.28
C PHE A 25 24.29 -59.37 13.36
N LEU A 26 23.36 -60.16 12.82
CA LEU A 26 22.25 -59.65 11.99
C LEU A 26 21.31 -58.74 12.79
N PHE A 27 20.99 -59.09 14.03
CA PHE A 27 20.20 -58.24 14.93
C PHE A 27 20.92 -56.90 15.20
N SER A 28 22.23 -56.93 15.41
CA SER A 28 23.03 -55.72 15.60
C SER A 28 23.06 -54.82 14.36
N LEU A 29 23.13 -55.40 13.16
CA LEU A 29 23.09 -54.63 11.90
C LEU A 29 21.73 -53.93 11.73
N ILE A 30 20.63 -54.66 11.96
CA ILE A 30 19.27 -54.12 11.86
C ILE A 30 19.05 -53.02 12.91
N ALA A 31 19.48 -53.24 14.16
CA ALA A 31 19.36 -52.25 15.23
C ALA A 31 20.15 -50.97 14.93
N PHE A 32 21.34 -51.10 14.32
CA PHE A 32 22.15 -49.95 13.91
C PHE A 32 21.49 -49.16 12.76
N GLU A 33 20.97 -49.83 11.73
CA GLU A 33 20.26 -49.17 10.62
C GLU A 33 18.99 -48.45 11.07
N LEU A 34 18.22 -49.06 11.98
CA LEU A 34 17.07 -48.41 12.62
C LEU A 34 17.47 -47.15 13.39
N GLY A 35 18.59 -47.18 14.11
CA GLY A 35 19.12 -46.01 14.81
C GLY A 35 19.51 -44.86 13.86
N VAL A 36 20.19 -45.18 12.75
CA VAL A 36 20.57 -44.20 11.73
C VAL A 36 19.32 -43.57 11.10
N LEU A 37 18.31 -44.36 10.74
CA LEU A 37 17.06 -43.85 10.17
C LEU A 37 16.30 -42.93 11.14
N LEU A 38 16.23 -43.29 12.42
CA LEU A 38 15.58 -42.46 13.45
C LEU A 38 16.35 -41.13 13.67
N SER A 39 17.68 -41.16 13.61
CA SER A 39 18.50 -39.95 13.70
C SER A 39 18.32 -39.03 12.48
N LEU A 40 18.22 -39.61 11.29
CA LEU A 40 17.97 -38.88 10.05
C LEU A 40 16.57 -38.26 10.05
N LEU A 41 15.57 -39.01 10.54
CA LEU A 41 14.18 -38.57 10.61
C LEU A 41 14.00 -37.47 11.66
N SER A 42 14.62 -37.60 12.83
CA SER A 42 14.61 -36.54 13.84
C SER A 42 15.35 -35.29 13.38
N GLY A 43 16.48 -35.44 12.69
CA GLY A 43 17.20 -34.33 12.04
C GLY A 43 16.38 -33.63 10.97
N ALA A 44 15.70 -34.37 10.10
CA ALA A 44 14.82 -33.82 9.07
C ALA A 44 13.61 -33.07 9.68
N LEU A 45 13.01 -33.60 10.74
CA LEU A 45 11.94 -32.95 11.48
C LEU A 45 12.41 -31.65 12.14
N LEU A 46 13.59 -31.67 12.79
CA LEU A 46 14.18 -30.48 13.39
C LEU A 46 14.50 -29.43 12.31
N TYR A 47 15.16 -29.81 11.22
CA TYR A 47 15.48 -28.90 10.13
C TYR A 47 14.23 -28.29 9.48
N GLY A 48 13.23 -29.11 9.18
CA GLY A 48 11.94 -28.68 8.64
C GLY A 48 11.17 -27.77 9.60
N GLY A 49 11.13 -28.14 10.88
CA GLY A 49 10.52 -27.34 11.95
C GLY A 49 11.20 -26.00 12.13
N THR A 50 12.53 -25.96 12.08
CA THR A 50 13.32 -24.71 12.21
C THR A 50 13.12 -23.81 11.00
N LEU A 51 13.11 -24.35 9.79
CA LEU A 51 12.79 -23.60 8.57
C LEU A 51 11.36 -23.05 8.60
N TYR A 52 10.39 -23.82 9.09
CA TYR A 52 9.01 -23.35 9.23
C TYR A 52 8.91 -22.24 10.29
N ALA A 53 9.50 -22.46 11.47
CA ALA A 53 9.51 -21.49 12.58
C ALA A 53 10.22 -20.18 12.23
N LEU A 54 11.21 -20.19 11.33
CA LEU A 54 11.84 -18.96 10.83
C LEU A 54 11.04 -18.30 9.69
N ARG A 55 10.42 -19.08 8.80
CA ARG A 55 9.68 -18.55 7.64
C ARG A 55 8.34 -17.94 8.00
N VAL A 56 7.62 -18.48 8.98
CA VAL A 56 6.31 -17.96 9.40
C VAL A 56 6.41 -16.52 9.95
N PRO A 57 7.26 -16.22 10.97
CA PRO A 57 7.40 -14.85 11.47
C PRO A 57 8.04 -13.94 10.43
N ALA A 58 8.94 -14.43 9.56
CA ALA A 58 9.49 -13.63 8.46
C ALA A 58 8.42 -13.24 7.44
N ARG A 59 7.49 -14.14 7.08
CA ARG A 59 6.34 -13.82 6.21
C ARG A 59 5.37 -12.87 6.87
N MET A 60 5.08 -13.05 8.16
CA MET A 60 4.24 -12.12 8.94
C MET A 60 4.89 -10.74 9.07
N ALA A 61 6.20 -10.67 9.30
CA ALA A 61 6.96 -9.42 9.35
C ALA A 61 7.03 -8.74 7.99
N LEU A 62 7.17 -9.49 6.89
CA LEU A 62 7.06 -8.95 5.53
C LEU A 62 5.65 -8.48 5.21
N GLN A 63 4.61 -9.18 5.66
CA GLN A 63 3.21 -8.74 5.55
C GLN A 63 2.92 -7.51 6.41
N ALA A 64 3.49 -7.39 7.60
CA ALA A 64 3.37 -6.22 8.48
C ALA A 64 4.19 -5.04 7.96
N LYS A 65 5.33 -5.28 7.31
CA LYS A 65 6.13 -4.25 6.63
C LYS A 65 5.48 -3.78 5.33
N ASN A 66 4.76 -4.66 4.65
CA ASN A 66 3.88 -4.34 3.52
C ASN A 66 2.48 -3.90 3.96
N ALA A 67 2.15 -4.01 5.25
CA ALA A 67 0.92 -3.49 5.81
C ALA A 67 1.06 -1.98 5.78
N ASN A 68 0.34 -1.38 4.84
CA ASN A 68 0.43 0.04 4.58
C ASN A 68 0.18 0.81 5.89
N PRO A 69 1.04 1.76 6.29
CA PRO A 69 0.82 2.65 7.44
C PRO A 69 -0.52 3.42 7.40
N TYR A 70 -1.28 3.34 6.29
CA TYR A 70 -2.61 3.93 6.11
C TYR A 70 -3.74 2.91 5.88
N GLY A 71 -3.49 1.60 5.85
CA GLY A 71 -4.52 0.59 5.57
C GLY A 71 -5.15 0.66 4.17
N LEU A 72 -4.50 1.34 3.21
CA LEU A 72 -4.91 1.36 1.80
C LEU A 72 -4.02 0.41 0.98
N GLU A 73 -4.57 -0.27 -0.02
CA GLU A 73 -3.72 -1.09 -0.88
C GLU A 73 -2.88 -0.19 -1.82
N PRO A 74 -1.57 -0.44 -2.05
CA PRO A 74 -0.78 0.37 -2.97
C PRO A 74 -1.37 0.43 -4.39
N ALA A 75 -2.03 -0.65 -4.82
CA ALA A 75 -2.79 -0.70 -6.06
C ALA A 75 -3.95 0.30 -6.07
N TYR A 76 -4.70 0.40 -4.98
CA TYR A 76 -5.79 1.37 -4.82
C TYR A 76 -5.29 2.81 -4.95
N VAL A 77 -4.23 3.17 -4.22
CA VAL A 77 -3.61 4.51 -4.28
C VAL A 77 -3.24 4.89 -5.72
N LYS A 78 -2.52 3.99 -6.41
CA LYS A 78 -2.09 4.22 -7.79
C LYS A 78 -3.28 4.34 -8.74
N GLN A 79 -4.31 3.53 -8.55
CA GLN A 79 -5.53 3.58 -9.35
C GLN A 79 -6.28 4.91 -9.14
N THR A 80 -6.49 5.32 -7.90
CA THR A 80 -7.19 6.58 -7.57
C THR A 80 -6.47 7.79 -8.17
N LEU A 81 -5.14 7.88 -8.04
CA LEU A 81 -4.36 8.96 -8.66
C LEU A 81 -4.49 8.94 -10.19
N ARG A 82 -4.42 7.76 -10.81
CA ARG A 82 -4.55 7.61 -12.26
C ARG A 82 -5.92 8.04 -12.76
N GLU A 83 -6.99 7.63 -12.09
CA GLU A 83 -8.36 8.02 -12.40
C GLU A 83 -8.57 9.53 -12.23
N GLY A 84 -8.06 10.10 -11.12
CA GLY A 84 -8.07 11.55 -10.91
C GLY A 84 -7.37 12.31 -12.04
N GLN A 85 -6.19 11.85 -12.45
CA GLN A 85 -5.44 12.44 -13.57
C GLN A 85 -6.22 12.37 -14.89
N GLN A 86 -6.94 11.26 -15.14
CA GLN A 86 -7.80 11.12 -16.32
C GLN A 86 -8.95 12.11 -16.32
N LYS A 87 -9.68 12.21 -15.21
CA LYS A 87 -10.78 13.17 -15.04
C LYS A 87 -10.30 14.61 -15.18
N LEU A 88 -9.15 14.96 -14.58
CA LEU A 88 -8.58 16.30 -14.70
C LEU A 88 -8.16 16.63 -16.14
N ARG A 89 -7.59 15.68 -16.88
CA ARG A 89 -7.33 15.84 -18.32
C ARG A 89 -8.62 16.06 -19.11
N GLN A 90 -9.71 15.40 -18.77
CA GLN A 90 -11.03 15.64 -19.38
C GLN A 90 -11.52 17.06 -19.09
N ILE A 91 -11.42 17.54 -17.85
CA ILE A 91 -11.73 18.93 -17.48
C ILE A 91 -10.89 19.90 -18.33
N GLY A 92 -9.59 19.65 -18.50
CA GLY A 92 -8.70 20.46 -19.34
C GLY A 92 -9.10 20.47 -20.83
N ARG A 93 -9.64 19.36 -21.34
CA ARG A 93 -10.22 19.30 -22.71
C ARG A 93 -11.52 20.09 -22.81
N LEU A 94 -12.44 19.92 -21.84
CA LEU A 94 -13.71 20.65 -21.81
C LEU A 94 -13.49 22.16 -21.69
N ARG A 95 -12.56 22.60 -20.84
CA ARG A 95 -12.14 24.00 -20.70
C ARG A 95 -11.83 24.66 -22.06
N ARG A 96 -11.17 23.94 -22.97
CA ARG A 96 -10.80 24.47 -24.30
C ARG A 96 -12.00 24.67 -25.24
N LYS A 97 -13.09 23.94 -25.02
CA LYS A 97 -14.33 24.05 -25.82
C LYS A 97 -15.22 25.23 -25.39
N ILE A 98 -14.96 25.83 -24.24
CA ILE A 98 -15.73 26.97 -23.71
C ILE A 98 -15.37 28.24 -24.50
N LYS A 99 -16.38 28.85 -25.13
CA LYS A 99 -16.22 30.08 -25.93
C LYS A 99 -16.09 31.34 -25.07
N GLY A 100 -16.82 31.43 -23.95
CA GLY A 100 -16.83 32.59 -23.07
C GLY A 100 -15.55 32.75 -22.26
N TRP A 101 -14.87 33.90 -22.37
CA TRP A 101 -13.59 34.16 -21.70
C TRP A 101 -13.70 34.09 -20.16
N PHE A 102 -14.72 34.72 -19.58
CA PHE A 102 -14.94 34.76 -18.14
C PHE A 102 -15.10 33.35 -17.54
N ILE A 103 -15.91 32.51 -18.18
CA ILE A 103 -16.13 31.13 -17.74
C ILE A 103 -14.89 30.28 -17.96
N ARG A 104 -14.22 30.43 -19.11
CA ARG A 104 -12.96 29.73 -19.37
C ARG A 104 -11.90 30.06 -18.31
N ARG A 105 -11.82 31.30 -17.80
CA ARG A 105 -10.94 31.65 -16.68
C ARG A 105 -11.32 30.94 -15.38
N LYS A 106 -12.60 30.92 -15.01
CA LYS A 106 -13.08 30.22 -13.79
C LYS A 106 -12.69 28.74 -13.84
N VAL A 107 -12.97 28.08 -14.96
CA VAL A 107 -12.63 26.66 -15.17
C VAL A 107 -11.13 26.43 -15.21
N ASN A 108 -10.35 27.39 -15.73
CA ASN A 108 -8.89 27.33 -15.67
C ASN A 108 -8.38 27.33 -14.22
N HIS A 109 -8.98 28.13 -13.34
CA HIS A 109 -8.63 28.15 -11.92
C HIS A 109 -8.96 26.83 -11.23
N ILE A 110 -10.16 26.28 -11.45
CA ILE A 110 -10.55 24.95 -10.94
C ILE A 110 -9.57 23.87 -11.42
N HIS A 111 -9.20 23.90 -12.71
CA HIS A 111 -8.24 22.94 -13.25
C HIS A 111 -6.85 23.07 -12.60
N ARG A 112 -6.39 24.29 -12.31
CA ARG A 112 -5.11 24.52 -11.62
C ARG A 112 -5.14 23.96 -10.20
N LEU A 113 -6.17 24.28 -9.42
CA LEU A 113 -6.36 23.73 -8.08
C LEU A 113 -6.39 22.19 -8.09
N GLY A 114 -7.11 21.60 -9.04
CA GLY A 114 -7.13 20.14 -9.19
C GLY A 114 -5.78 19.54 -9.59
N THR A 115 -4.95 20.28 -10.32
CA THR A 115 -3.58 19.87 -10.65
C THR A 115 -2.71 19.91 -9.41
N GLU A 116 -2.80 20.98 -8.62
CA GLU A 116 -2.05 21.17 -7.39
C GLU A 116 -2.40 20.12 -6.33
N ILE A 117 -3.70 19.81 -6.15
CA ILE A 117 -4.15 18.69 -5.32
C ILE A 117 -3.46 17.38 -5.75
N LEU A 118 -3.51 17.05 -7.05
CA LEU A 118 -2.85 15.82 -7.53
C LEU A 118 -1.34 15.87 -7.33
N ASP A 119 -0.68 17.01 -7.53
CA ASP A 119 0.77 17.14 -7.36
C ASP A 119 1.19 16.91 -5.91
N VAL A 120 0.45 17.46 -4.94
CA VAL A 120 0.67 17.23 -3.51
C VAL A 120 0.47 15.74 -3.17
N LEU A 121 -0.60 15.13 -3.68
CA LEU A 121 -0.89 13.72 -3.43
C LEU A 121 0.08 12.75 -4.13
N HIS A 122 0.73 13.15 -5.22
CA HIS A 122 1.81 12.37 -5.83
C HIS A 122 3.09 12.41 -4.98
N LYS A 123 3.38 13.56 -4.36
CA LYS A 123 4.53 13.71 -3.45
C LYS A 123 4.30 12.99 -2.13
N ASP A 124 3.10 13.11 -1.58
CA ASP A 124 2.70 12.43 -0.35
C ASP A 124 1.37 11.67 -0.51
N PRO A 125 1.42 10.41 -0.99
CA PRO A 125 0.22 9.60 -1.21
C PRO A 125 -0.57 9.28 0.06
N LYS A 126 0.02 9.52 1.23
CA LYS A 126 -0.58 9.28 2.55
C LYS A 126 -1.79 10.20 2.78
N ARG A 127 -1.75 11.39 2.16
CA ARG A 127 -2.79 12.43 2.24
C ARG A 127 -4.02 12.15 1.37
N ILE A 128 -4.02 11.08 0.57
CA ILE A 128 -5.16 10.72 -0.32
C ILE A 128 -6.48 10.59 0.46
N LYS A 129 -6.44 10.16 1.71
CA LYS A 129 -7.64 10.04 2.57
C LYS A 129 -8.32 11.40 2.81
N LEU A 130 -7.54 12.48 2.87
CA LEU A 130 -8.03 13.84 3.06
C LEU A 130 -8.73 14.37 1.79
N ALA A 131 -8.37 13.83 0.62
CA ALA A 131 -8.87 14.24 -0.69
C ALA A 131 -10.06 13.38 -1.20
N ARG A 132 -10.80 12.72 -0.31
CA ARG A 132 -11.84 11.75 -0.71
C ARG A 132 -12.93 12.42 -1.56
N SER A 133 -13.40 13.58 -1.14
CA SER A 133 -14.48 14.33 -1.82
C SER A 133 -14.03 14.81 -3.19
N PHE A 134 -12.76 15.19 -3.31
CA PHE A 134 -12.14 15.54 -4.58
C PHE A 134 -12.28 14.42 -5.62
N PHE A 135 -11.90 13.19 -5.28
CA PHE A 135 -11.94 12.06 -6.22
C PHE A 135 -13.35 11.55 -6.53
N THR A 136 -14.23 11.49 -5.52
CA THR A 136 -15.55 10.85 -5.64
C THR A 136 -16.66 11.77 -6.08
N HIS A 137 -16.50 13.09 -5.91
CA HIS A 137 -17.60 14.03 -6.13
C HIS A 137 -17.19 15.23 -6.98
N TYR A 138 -16.10 15.91 -6.62
CA TYR A 138 -15.78 17.21 -7.22
C TYR A 138 -15.32 17.12 -8.67
N LEU A 139 -14.50 16.11 -9.01
CA LEU A 139 -14.07 15.88 -10.39
C LEU A 139 -15.25 15.57 -11.32
N ASP A 140 -16.12 14.63 -10.91
CA ASP A 140 -17.28 14.20 -11.71
C ASP A 140 -18.32 15.32 -11.86
N SER A 141 -18.60 16.03 -10.77
CA SER A 141 -19.50 17.18 -10.80
C SER A 141 -18.99 18.26 -11.76
N THR A 142 -17.68 18.53 -11.73
CA THR A 142 -17.07 19.49 -12.63
C THR A 142 -17.24 19.06 -14.09
N ILE A 143 -16.94 17.81 -14.42
CA ILE A 143 -17.12 17.27 -15.78
C ILE A 143 -18.57 17.43 -16.24
N ASN A 144 -19.53 16.96 -15.43
CA ASN A 144 -20.95 17.01 -15.76
C ASN A 144 -21.47 18.44 -15.99
N ILE A 145 -21.04 19.37 -15.15
CA ILE A 145 -21.44 20.79 -15.26
C ILE A 145 -20.86 21.40 -16.53
N LEU A 146 -19.59 21.14 -16.84
CA LEU A 146 -18.96 21.67 -18.04
C LEU A 146 -19.56 21.11 -19.32
N GLU A 147 -19.88 19.82 -19.36
CA GLU A 147 -20.53 19.18 -20.50
C GLU A 147 -21.91 19.79 -20.78
N LYS A 148 -22.74 19.94 -19.74
CA LYS A 148 -24.05 20.59 -19.84
C LYS A 148 -23.94 22.05 -20.25
N TYR A 149 -22.99 22.80 -19.69
CA TYR A 149 -22.74 24.19 -20.06
C TYR A 149 -22.35 24.33 -21.52
N ILE A 150 -21.38 23.54 -22.00
CA ILE A 150 -20.93 23.57 -23.39
C ILE A 150 -22.08 23.20 -24.33
N PHE A 151 -22.89 22.20 -23.97
CA PHE A 151 -24.05 21.82 -24.75
C PHE A 151 -25.07 22.96 -24.87
N LEU A 152 -25.51 23.54 -23.75
CA LEU A 152 -26.53 24.59 -23.73
C LEU A 152 -26.03 25.90 -24.36
N SER A 153 -24.80 26.31 -24.07
CA SER A 153 -24.20 27.53 -24.63
C SER A 153 -23.92 27.44 -26.14
N SER A 154 -23.97 26.24 -26.73
CA SER A 154 -23.78 26.08 -28.17
C SER A 154 -25.06 26.28 -28.99
N LYS A 155 -26.23 26.34 -28.35
CA LYS A 155 -27.52 26.39 -29.03
C LYS A 155 -27.96 27.84 -29.29
N PRO A 156 -28.48 28.17 -30.49
CA PRO A 156 -29.01 29.48 -30.81
C PRO A 156 -30.45 29.61 -30.27
N ILE A 157 -30.62 29.72 -28.95
CA ILE A 157 -31.95 29.71 -28.32
C ILE A 157 -32.13 30.97 -27.47
N HIS A 158 -33.19 31.74 -27.75
CA HIS A 158 -33.60 32.91 -26.97
C HIS A 158 -34.52 32.57 -25.79
N ASP A 159 -34.41 31.36 -25.25
CA ASP A 159 -35.22 30.89 -24.14
C ASP A 159 -34.72 31.44 -22.79
N ALA A 160 -35.64 31.88 -21.94
CA ALA A 160 -35.32 32.48 -20.64
C ALA A 160 -34.84 31.45 -19.61
N GLU A 161 -35.38 30.23 -19.65
CA GLU A 161 -35.01 29.14 -18.76
C GLU A 161 -33.56 28.68 -19.03
N ILE A 162 -33.18 28.56 -20.30
CA ILE A 162 -31.80 28.22 -20.69
C ILE A 162 -30.82 29.29 -20.21
N ARG A 163 -31.14 30.58 -20.36
CA ARG A 163 -30.28 31.67 -19.84
C ARG A 163 -30.14 31.61 -18.32
N ALA A 164 -31.23 31.32 -17.59
CA ALA A 164 -31.19 31.16 -16.14
C ALA A 164 -30.33 29.95 -15.72
N ALA A 165 -30.46 28.82 -16.42
CA ALA A 165 -29.65 27.62 -16.19
C ALA A 165 -28.15 27.85 -16.43
N LEU A 166 -27.80 28.62 -17.48
CA LEU A 166 -26.43 29.03 -17.73
C LEU A 166 -25.89 29.89 -16.58
N ARG A 167 -26.61 30.91 -16.13
CA ARG A 167 -26.19 31.75 -14.98
C ARG A 167 -26.00 30.93 -13.70
N LYS A 168 -26.96 30.05 -13.38
CA LYS A 168 -26.85 29.14 -12.23
C LYS A 168 -25.62 28.23 -12.33
N THR A 169 -25.25 27.81 -13.54
CA THR A 169 -24.04 27.04 -13.77
C THR A 169 -22.79 27.85 -13.43
N GLU A 170 -22.75 29.14 -13.79
CA GLU A 170 -21.61 30.01 -13.47
C GLU A 170 -21.41 30.19 -11.96
N ASP A 171 -22.50 30.31 -11.20
CA ASP A 171 -22.47 30.35 -9.73
C ASP A 171 -22.01 29.01 -9.14
N THR A 172 -22.45 27.90 -9.75
CA THR A 172 -22.04 26.56 -9.31
C THR A 172 -20.54 26.33 -9.54
N LEU A 173 -19.98 26.85 -10.63
CA LEU A 173 -18.53 26.81 -10.87
C LEU A 173 -17.74 27.60 -9.80
N ASN A 174 -18.28 28.71 -9.29
CA ASN A 174 -17.65 29.41 -8.16
C ASN A 174 -17.65 28.56 -6.88
N ARG A 175 -18.76 27.88 -6.59
CA ARG A 175 -18.84 26.98 -5.43
C ARG A 175 -17.90 25.79 -5.55
N LEU A 176 -17.78 25.22 -6.76
CA LEU A 176 -16.80 24.16 -7.02
C LEU A 176 -15.38 24.66 -6.82
N ARG A 177 -15.06 25.88 -7.27
CA ARG A 177 -13.76 26.49 -7.02
C ARG A 177 -13.44 26.56 -5.53
N GLU A 178 -14.36 27.08 -4.73
CA GLU A 178 -14.19 27.20 -3.27
C GLU A 178 -14.05 25.84 -2.59
N ALA A 179 -14.79 24.83 -3.07
CA ALA A 179 -14.65 23.47 -2.58
C ALA A 179 -13.25 22.88 -2.86
N TYR A 180 -12.69 23.12 -4.04
CA TYR A 180 -11.31 22.70 -4.36
C TYR A 180 -10.28 23.46 -3.52
N GLU A 181 -10.45 24.77 -3.31
CA GLU A 181 -9.56 25.57 -2.45
C GLU A 181 -9.57 25.05 -1.01
N LYS A 182 -10.76 24.74 -0.49
CA LYS A 182 -10.91 24.17 0.85
C LYS A 182 -10.28 22.79 0.97
N GLU A 183 -10.49 21.91 0.00
CA GLU A 183 -9.88 20.57 0.02
C GLU A 183 -8.36 20.66 -0.05
N LEU A 184 -7.82 21.53 -0.91
CA LEU A 184 -6.37 21.77 -1.00
C LEU A 184 -5.81 22.30 0.32
N ALA A 185 -6.46 23.29 0.93
CA ALA A 185 -6.06 23.83 2.23
C ALA A 185 -6.09 22.76 3.33
N GLN A 186 -7.09 21.87 3.32
CA GLN A 186 -7.15 20.75 4.26
C GLN A 186 -5.98 19.77 4.06
N ILE A 187 -5.60 19.47 2.81
CA ILE A 187 -4.47 18.59 2.49
C ILE A 187 -3.14 19.19 2.96
N LEU A 188 -3.00 20.51 2.90
CA LEU A 188 -1.78 21.25 3.28
C LEU A 188 -1.76 21.70 4.74
N SER A 189 -2.82 21.48 5.51
CA SER A 189 -2.97 22.02 6.87
C SER A 189 -1.82 21.63 7.79
N ASP A 190 -1.35 20.38 7.71
CA ASP A 190 -0.23 19.89 8.53
C ASP A 190 1.07 20.64 8.20
N ASP A 191 1.31 20.94 6.91
CA ASP A 191 2.53 21.63 6.48
C ASP A 191 2.56 23.09 6.96
N VAL A 192 1.39 23.72 7.07
CA VAL A 192 1.25 25.07 7.63
C VAL A 192 1.56 25.08 9.12
N LEU A 193 1.03 24.09 9.86
CA LEU A 193 1.29 23.96 11.30
C LEU A 193 2.78 23.71 11.58
N ASP A 194 3.42 22.83 10.81
CA ASP A 194 4.85 22.56 10.93
C ASP A 194 5.68 23.82 10.67
N LEU A 195 5.34 24.60 9.64
CA LEU A 195 6.00 25.86 9.33
C LEU A 195 5.87 26.88 10.47
N ASP A 196 4.68 27.01 11.08
CA ASP A 196 4.46 27.93 12.20
C ASP A 196 5.33 27.57 13.41
N VAL A 197 5.47 26.28 13.72
CA VAL A 197 6.34 25.79 14.80
C VAL A 197 7.80 26.11 14.50
N GLU A 198 8.27 25.85 13.27
CA GLU A 198 9.64 26.17 12.87
C GLU A 198 9.93 27.68 12.98
N LEU A 199 8.98 28.52 12.57
CA LEU A 199 9.08 29.98 12.70
C LEU A 199 9.13 30.43 14.17
N GLU A 200 8.36 29.81 15.06
CA GLU A 200 8.41 30.09 16.50
C GLU A 200 9.76 29.70 17.13
N VAL A 201 10.30 28.54 16.77
CA VAL A 201 11.62 28.08 17.22
C VAL A 201 12.70 29.04 16.74
N LEU A 202 12.64 29.46 15.48
CA LEU A 202 13.56 30.44 14.91
C LEU A 202 13.46 31.78 15.64
N LYS A 203 12.24 32.29 15.88
CA LYS A 203 12.02 33.53 16.65
C LYS A 203 12.61 33.43 18.06
N LYS A 204 12.40 32.33 18.78
CA LYS A 204 12.96 32.13 20.13
C LYS A 204 14.49 32.14 20.11
N SER A 205 15.10 31.48 19.13
CA SER A 205 16.56 31.44 18.98
C SER A 205 17.14 32.82 18.70
N LEU A 206 16.53 33.58 17.79
CA LEU A 206 16.96 34.96 17.48
C LEU A 206 16.79 35.92 18.68
N HIS A 207 15.73 35.77 19.49
CA HIS A 207 15.57 36.58 20.71
C HIS A 207 16.54 36.19 21.83
N GLN A 208 17.05 34.95 21.85
CA GLN A 208 18.05 34.51 22.82
C GLN A 208 19.47 34.98 22.46
N GLU A 209 19.75 35.23 21.17
CA GLU A 209 21.05 35.73 20.71
C GLU A 209 21.23 37.25 20.87
N ASP A 210 20.17 38.01 21.18
CA ASP A 210 20.25 39.48 21.34
C ASP A 210 20.63 39.86 22.80
N PRO A 211 21.91 40.19 23.12
CA PRO A 211 22.37 40.35 24.50
C PRO A 211 22.00 41.72 25.11
N LYS A 212 21.18 42.53 24.43
CA LYS A 212 20.85 43.90 24.82
C LYS A 212 19.44 44.05 25.35
N LYS A 213 19.11 43.29 26.39
CA LYS A 213 18.07 43.67 27.36
C LYS A 213 18.34 42.98 28.71
N LYS A 214 19.25 43.56 29.48
CA LYS A 214 19.19 43.47 30.95
C LYS A 214 18.46 44.71 31.46
N PRO A 215 17.63 44.58 32.52
CA PRO A 215 16.89 45.68 33.13
C PRO A 215 17.83 46.76 33.68
#